data_AF-A0A957IMK9-F1
#
_entry.id   AF-A0A957IMK9-F1
#
_cell.length_a   1.000
_cell.length_b   1.000
_cell.length_c   1.000
_cell.angle_alpha   90.00
_cell.angle_beta   90.00
_cell.angle_gamma   90.00
#
_symmetry.space_group_name_H-M   'P 1'
#
loop_
_entity.id
_entity.type
_entity.pdbx_description
1 polymer ?
#
loop_
_entity_poly.entity_id
_entity_poly.type
_entity_poly.pdbx_seq_one_letter_code
_entity_poly.pdbx_strand_id
1 'polypeptide(L)'
;MTTTIALAGKGGVGKTTIAGMIIKYLANKQPGAILAIDADPSSNLNMVLGLDLEWTVGDIREGMLSKVKESLLAGGAAMGS
;
A
#
# COMPACT_ATOMS: atom_id res chain seq x y z
N MET A 1 15.35 11.60 -14.08
CA MET A 1 15.82 11.45 -12.68
C MET A 1 14.59 11.60 -11.78
N THR A 2 14.40 10.72 -10.82
CA THR A 2 13.24 10.73 -9.92
C THR A 2 13.60 11.42 -8.61
N THR A 3 12.67 12.18 -8.04
CA THR A 3 12.81 12.78 -6.71
C THR A 3 12.01 11.97 -5.70
N THR A 4 12.66 11.50 -4.64
CA THR A 4 11.99 10.76 -3.55
C THR A 4 11.75 11.69 -2.37
N ILE A 5 10.51 11.71 -1.88
CA ILE A 5 10.10 12.46 -0.69
C ILE A 5 9.58 11.45 0.34
N ALA A 6 10.15 11.46 1.55
CA ALA A 6 9.71 10.60 2.66
C ALA A 6 9.20 11.46 3.82
N LEU A 7 8.04 11.09 4.37
CA LEU A 7 7.42 11.78 5.51
C LEU A 7 7.50 10.89 6.75
N ALA A 8 8.25 11.34 7.76
CA ALA A 8 8.46 10.64 9.02
C ALA A 8 8.02 11.49 10.22
N GLY A 9 7.67 10.83 11.32
CA GLY A 9 7.17 11.49 12.54
C GLY A 9 6.26 10.58 13.36
N LYS A 10 5.96 11.00 14.60
CA LYS A 10 5.11 10.26 15.55
C LYS A 10 3.70 9.96 14.98
N GLY A 11 3.00 9.00 15.57
CA GLY A 11 1.58 8.75 15.24
C GLY A 11 0.73 10.00 15.47
N GLY A 12 -0.24 10.26 14.58
CA GLY A 12 -1.19 11.36 14.74
C GLY A 12 -0.69 12.78 14.39
N VAL A 13 0.58 12.97 14.00
CA VAL A 13 1.13 14.33 13.69
C VAL A 13 0.70 14.90 12.32
N GLY A 14 -0.20 14.23 11.60
CA GLY A 14 -0.73 14.72 10.31
C GLY A 14 0.09 14.36 9.06
N LYS A 15 0.97 13.36 9.13
CA LYS A 15 1.82 12.95 7.99
C LYS A 15 1.01 12.64 6.72
N THR A 16 -0.03 11.83 6.84
CA THR A 16 -0.88 11.43 5.70
C THR A 16 -1.62 12.64 5.10
N THR A 17 -2.06 13.58 5.93
CA THR A 17 -2.68 14.82 5.47
C THR A 17 -1.70 15.66 4.65
N ILE A 18 -0.47 15.82 5.14
CA ILE A 18 0.59 16.53 4.41
C ILE A 18 0.96 15.79 3.12
N ALA A 19 1.03 14.47 3.14
CA ALA A 19 1.28 13.64 1.95
C ALA A 19 0.25 13.94 0.85
N GLY A 20 -1.04 13.93 1.20
CA GLY A 20 -2.12 14.24 0.25
C GLY A 20 -2.02 15.65 -0.33
N MET A 21 -1.68 16.65 0.51
CA MET A 21 -1.47 18.03 0.04
C MET A 21 -0.28 18.14 -0.92
N ILE A 22 0.83 17.48 -0.63
CA ILE A 22 2.01 17.44 -1.51
C ILE A 22 1.66 16.79 -2.84
N ILE A 23 1.04 15.61 -2.81
CA ILE A 23 0.64 14.88 -4.03
C ILE A 23 -0.30 15.74 -4.87
N LYS A 24 -1.33 16.33 -4.27
CA LYS A 24 -2.28 17.22 -4.96
C LYS A 24 -1.58 18.44 -5.56
N TYR A 25 -0.63 19.04 -4.85
CA TYR A 25 0.13 20.17 -5.36
C TYR A 25 0.98 19.77 -6.58
N LEU A 26 1.75 18.69 -6.46
CA LEU A 26 2.61 18.19 -7.53
C LEU A 26 1.81 17.79 -8.77
N ALA A 27 0.71 17.06 -8.58
CA ALA A 27 -0.17 16.65 -9.68
C ALA A 27 -0.77 17.83 -10.46
N ASN A 28 -1.01 18.96 -9.79
CA ASN A 28 -1.57 20.16 -10.42
C ASN A 28 -0.51 21.09 -11.04
N LYS A 29 0.74 21.03 -10.58
CA LYS A 29 1.76 22.04 -10.92
C LYS A 29 2.93 21.50 -11.74
N GLN A 30 3.15 20.19 -11.74
CA GLN A 30 4.25 19.58 -12.48
C GLN A 30 3.75 18.48 -13.43
N PRO A 31 4.18 18.50 -14.70
CA PRO A 31 3.99 17.36 -15.58
C PRO A 31 4.86 16.19 -15.11
N GLY A 32 4.27 15.00 -15.02
CA GLY A 32 4.98 13.78 -14.64
C GLY A 32 4.09 12.78 -13.90
N ALA A 33 4.59 11.56 -13.75
CA ALA A 33 3.93 10.54 -12.95
C ALA A 33 4.35 10.67 -11.47
N ILE A 34 3.39 10.46 -10.57
CA ILE A 34 3.62 10.42 -9.12
C ILE A 34 3.34 8.99 -8.65
N LEU A 35 4.32 8.39 -7.98
CA LEU A 35 4.14 7.14 -7.26
C LEU A 35 3.98 7.47 -5.76
N ALA A 36 2.78 7.29 -5.24
CA ALA A 36 2.47 7.45 -3.83
C ALA A 36 2.49 6.09 -3.13
N ILE A 37 3.23 5.99 -2.02
CA ILE A 37 3.32 4.76 -1.21
C ILE A 37 2.84 5.09 0.20
N ASP A 38 1.74 4.48 0.63
CA ASP A 38 1.31 4.50 2.03
C ASP A 38 2.01 3.37 2.78
N ALA A 39 2.88 3.72 3.72
CA ALA A 39 3.60 2.77 4.57
C ALA A 39 2.91 2.58 5.93
N ASP A 40 1.72 3.13 6.12
CA ASP A 40 0.90 2.94 7.32
C ASP A 40 -0.01 1.70 7.17
N PRO A 41 -0.04 0.77 8.14
CA PRO A 41 -0.90 -0.40 8.09
C PRO A 41 -2.40 -0.06 8.02
N SER A 42 -2.82 1.12 8.47
CA SER A 42 -4.22 1.54 8.44
C SER A 42 -4.70 2.05 7.08
N SER A 43 -3.83 2.18 6.07
CA SER A 43 -4.14 2.57 4.68
C SER A 43 -5.13 3.74 4.57
N ASN A 44 -4.67 4.95 4.88
CA ASN A 44 -5.53 6.14 4.92
C ASN A 44 -5.30 7.10 3.75
N LEU A 45 -4.23 6.89 2.96
CA LEU A 45 -3.87 7.83 1.91
C LEU A 45 -4.90 7.91 0.78
N ASN A 46 -5.50 6.78 0.39
CA ASN A 46 -6.55 6.74 -0.64
C ASN A 46 -7.74 7.64 -0.28
N MET A 47 -8.16 7.63 0.99
CA MET A 47 -9.26 8.48 1.48
C MET A 47 -8.91 9.96 1.38
N VAL A 48 -7.69 10.34 1.74
CA VAL A 48 -7.22 11.73 1.63
C VAL A 48 -7.17 12.19 0.17
N LEU A 49 -6.87 11.28 -0.75
CA LEU A 49 -6.84 11.56 -2.19
C LEU A 49 -8.22 11.46 -2.86
N GLY A 50 -9.25 10.97 -2.16
CA GLY A 50 -10.58 10.74 -2.71
C GLY A 50 -10.62 9.58 -3.72
N LEU A 51 -9.82 8.53 -3.47
CA LEU A 51 -9.70 7.36 -4.32
C LEU A 51 -10.27 6.12 -3.61
N ASP A 52 -10.94 5.27 -4.39
CA ASP A 52 -11.38 3.96 -3.94
C ASP A 52 -10.16 3.03 -3.72
N LEU A 53 -10.22 2.21 -2.68
CA LEU A 53 -9.20 1.21 -2.37
C LEU A 53 -9.73 -0.18 -2.71
N GLU A 54 -9.26 -0.73 -3.83
CA GLU A 54 -9.68 -2.06 -4.29
C GLU A 54 -8.86 -3.19 -3.66
N TRP A 55 -7.55 -3.00 -3.57
CA TRP A 55 -6.60 -3.99 -3.04
C TRP A 55 -5.34 -3.30 -2.51
N THR A 56 -4.70 -3.96 -1.57
CA THR A 56 -3.43 -3.59 -0.98
C THR A 56 -2.37 -4.63 -1.29
N VAL A 57 -1.10 -4.28 -1.07
CA VAL A 57 0.00 -5.27 -1.09
C VAL A 57 -0.21 -6.35 -0.03
N GLY A 58 -0.92 -6.02 1.06
CA GLY A 58 -1.33 -6.98 2.09
C GLY A 58 -2.25 -8.06 1.54
N ASP A 59 -3.26 -7.68 0.75
CA ASP A 59 -4.22 -8.60 0.15
C ASP A 59 -3.54 -9.57 -0.82
N ILE A 60 -2.56 -9.08 -1.61
CA ILE A 60 -1.77 -9.94 -2.49
C ILE A 60 -0.99 -10.98 -1.69
N ARG A 61 -0.33 -10.55 -0.60
CA ARG A 61 0.44 -11.44 0.27
C ARG A 61 -0.46 -12.54 0.83
N GLU A 62 -1.66 -12.20 1.26
CA GLU A 62 -2.63 -13.14 1.83
C GLU A 62 -3.16 -14.11 0.78
N GLY A 63 -3.50 -13.63 -0.40
CA GLY A 63 -3.90 -14.48 -1.53
C GLY A 63 -2.80 -15.47 -1.93
N MET A 64 -1.53 -15.03 -1.93
CA MET A 64 -0.39 -15.92 -2.20
C MET A 64 -0.23 -17.00 -1.12
N LEU A 65 -0.38 -16.64 0.15
CA LEU A 65 -0.33 -17.59 1.26
C LEU A 65 -1.46 -18.62 1.18
N SER A 66 -2.67 -18.22 0.78
CA SER A 66 -3.79 -19.16 0.59
C SER A 66 -3.47 -20.21 -0.48
N LYS A 67 -2.99 -19.78 -1.65
CA LYS A 67 -2.64 -20.68 -2.76
C LYS A 67 -1.54 -21.67 -2.38
N VAL A 68 -0.55 -21.24 -1.61
CA VAL A 68 0.51 -22.14 -1.11
C VAL A 68 -0.09 -23.20 -0.18
N LYS A 69 -0.97 -22.82 0.74
CA LYS A 69 -1.66 -23.78 1.63
C LYS A 69 -2.50 -24.78 0.86
N GLU A 70 -3.28 -24.32 -0.12
CA GLU A 70 -4.09 -25.18 -0.99
C GLU A 70 -3.21 -26.18 -1.75
N SER A 71 -2.08 -25.72 -2.30
CA SER A 71 -1.12 -26.59 -2.99
C SER A 71 -0.48 -27.64 -2.07
N LEU A 72 -0.18 -27.30 -0.82
CA LEU A 72 0.38 -28.23 0.17
C LEU A 72 -0.64 -29.30 0.57
N LEU A 73 -1.91 -28.93 0.71
CA LEU A 73 -3.00 -29.87 1.01
C LEU A 73 -3.28 -30.80 -0.17
N ALA A 74 -3.27 -30.29 -1.40
CA ALA A 74 -3.46 -31.08 -2.62
C ALA A 74 -2.28 -32.02 -2.93
N GLY A 75 -1.06 -31.66 -2.52
CA GLY A 75 0.16 -32.43 -2.75
C GLY A 75 0.38 -33.62 -1.81
N GLY A 76 -0.56 -33.94 -0.91
CA GLY A 76 -0.48 -35.12 -0.05
C GLY A 76 0.52 -35.02 1.12
N ALA A 77 1.18 -33.88 1.32
CA ALA A 77 2.14 -33.69 2.42
C ALA A 77 1.49 -33.61 3.82
N ALA A 78 0.16 -33.61 3.90
CA ALA A 78 -0.60 -33.62 5.16
C ALA A 78 -0.98 -35.02 5.66
N MET A 79 -0.69 -36.09 4.92
CA MET A 79 -0.87 -37.47 5.40
C MET A 79 0.48 -38.04 5.86
N GLY A 80 1.03 -37.46 6.93
CA GLY A 80 1.96 -38.15 7.80
C GLY A 80 1.16 -38.86 8.90
N SER A 81 1.36 -40.17 9.00
CA SER A 81 0.94 -41.04 10.13
C SER A 81 1.23 -40.44 11.50
#